data_AF-A0AAD8RLI8-F1
#
_entry.id   AF-A0AAD8RLI8-F1
#
_cell.length_a   1.000
_cell.length_b   1.000
_cell.length_c   1.000
_cell.angle_alpha   90.00
_cell.angle_beta   90.00
_cell.angle_gamma   90.00
#
_symmetry.space_group_name_H-M   'P 1'
#
loop_
_entity.id
_entity.type
_entity.pdbx_description
1 polymer ?
#
loop_
_entity_poly.entity_id
_entity_poly.type
_entity_poly.pdbx_seq_one_letter_code
_entity_poly.pdbx_strand_id
1 'polypeptide(L)'
;MEPTNVKFYQLGNGGDLIFERDLDGLSEYLGCPHPEFHGVEVNDQHGGELQWVITADLRGKVEPPTSERILFSFRESSWMDGLARALQEALARLCGQNVVATQKELDNSRGYANQTHFALTQHGEAIRMLNKDRKSLRLQRAKKDATIVRLRAKIAALEITVKAQEDQLREIEDDDGGIDLQGGGAFLSDDDDFEEDEFTEEEDYEFLEAAEDGIIPIDVDVDVEE
;
A
#
# COMPACT_ATOMS: atom_id res chain seq x y z
N MET A 1 -58.20 -8.15 29.41
CA MET A 1 -58.11 -7.54 30.75
C MET A 1 -57.33 -6.24 30.57
N GLU A 2 -57.91 -5.12 30.97
CA GLU A 2 -57.21 -3.83 30.95
C GLU A 2 -56.20 -3.78 32.10
N PRO A 3 -55.00 -3.23 31.88
CA PRO A 3 -54.02 -3.06 32.96
C PRO A 3 -54.58 -2.11 34.02
N THR A 4 -54.56 -2.55 35.28
CA THR A 4 -55.13 -1.81 36.41
C THR A 4 -54.25 -0.64 36.88
N ASN A 5 -52.95 -0.68 36.56
CA ASN A 5 -52.00 0.34 36.99
C ASN A 5 -50.77 0.41 36.07
N VAL A 6 -50.28 1.61 35.79
CA VAL A 6 -49.10 1.84 34.94
C VAL A 6 -48.14 2.77 35.68
N LYS A 7 -46.85 2.42 35.68
CA LYS A 7 -45.77 3.22 36.24
C LYS A 7 -44.71 3.50 35.19
N PHE A 8 -44.05 4.64 35.35
CA PHE A 8 -42.95 5.08 34.49
C PHE A 8 -41.81 5.60 35.35
N TYR A 9 -40.59 5.30 34.92
CA TYR A 9 -39.36 5.84 35.49
C TYR A 9 -38.37 6.16 34.37
N GLN A 10 -37.77 7.33 34.43
CA GLN A 10 -36.65 7.70 33.59
C GLN A 10 -35.43 7.92 34.49
N LEU A 11 -34.30 7.38 34.08
CA LEU A 11 -33.05 7.53 34.80
C LEU A 11 -32.67 9.02 34.94
N GLY A 12 -32.20 9.43 36.12
CA GLY A 12 -31.77 10.79 36.41
C GLY A 12 -32.86 11.70 37.02
N ASN A 13 -34.06 11.16 37.29
CA ASN A 13 -35.14 11.91 37.95
C ASN A 13 -35.00 12.01 39.48
N GLY A 14 -33.81 11.73 40.03
CA GLY A 14 -33.48 11.99 41.44
C GLY A 14 -34.03 10.95 42.42
N GLY A 15 -34.23 9.71 41.96
CA GLY A 15 -34.46 8.58 42.86
C GLY A 15 -33.19 8.26 43.65
N ASP A 16 -33.33 7.82 44.90
CA ASP A 16 -32.24 7.16 45.63
C ASP A 16 -32.34 5.65 45.37
N LEU A 17 -32.29 5.27 44.09
CA LEU A 17 -32.42 3.88 43.65
C LEU A 17 -31.05 3.22 43.57
N ILE A 18 -31.02 1.93 43.94
CA ILE A 18 -29.83 1.11 43.83
C ILE A 18 -29.46 1.02 42.33
N PHE A 19 -28.19 1.24 42.02
CA PHE A 19 -27.60 1.28 40.67
C PHE A 19 -27.90 2.51 39.82
N GLU A 20 -28.69 3.47 40.29
CA GLU A 20 -29.03 4.66 39.50
C GLU A 20 -27.80 5.48 39.12
N ARG A 21 -26.95 5.81 40.10
CA ARG A 21 -25.72 6.58 39.84
C ARG A 21 -24.75 5.88 38.89
N ASP A 22 -24.64 4.56 39.01
CA ASP A 22 -23.75 3.77 38.16
C ASP A 22 -24.28 3.72 36.72
N LEU A 23 -25.61 3.54 36.55
CA LEU A 23 -26.24 3.51 35.23
C LEU A 23 -26.23 4.88 34.58
N ASP A 24 -26.37 5.94 35.36
CA ASP A 24 -26.33 7.33 34.89
C ASP A 24 -24.93 7.66 34.36
N GLY A 25 -23.89 7.41 35.17
CA GLY A 25 -22.50 7.59 34.76
C GLY A 25 -22.11 6.73 33.55
N LEU A 26 -22.61 5.49 33.45
CA LEU A 26 -22.39 4.67 32.26
C LEU A 26 -23.11 5.21 31.03
N SER A 27 -24.35 5.69 31.17
CA SER A 27 -25.12 6.26 30.06
C SER A 27 -24.43 7.53 29.52
N GLU A 28 -23.94 8.39 30.41
CA GLU A 28 -23.13 9.56 30.05
C GLU A 28 -21.83 9.17 29.35
N TYR A 29 -21.07 8.21 29.90
CA TYR A 29 -19.81 7.74 29.33
C TYR A 29 -19.99 7.20 27.90
N LEU A 30 -21.09 6.46 27.68
CA LEU A 30 -21.44 5.93 26.36
C LEU A 30 -22.05 6.99 25.43
N GLY A 31 -22.43 8.16 25.94
CA GLY A 31 -23.17 9.18 25.21
C GLY A 31 -24.56 8.71 24.77
N CYS A 32 -25.16 7.78 25.51
CA CYS A 32 -26.49 7.26 25.23
C CYS A 32 -27.56 8.10 25.95
N PRO A 33 -28.76 8.24 25.38
CA PRO A 33 -29.89 8.83 26.10
C PRO A 33 -30.22 8.05 27.37
N HIS A 34 -30.74 8.73 28.38
CA HIS A 34 -31.15 8.10 29.63
C HIS A 34 -32.18 6.97 29.40
N PRO A 35 -31.94 5.77 29.97
CA PRO A 35 -32.87 4.66 30.01
C PRO A 35 -34.27 5.02 30.50
N GLU A 36 -35.26 4.42 29.86
CA GLU A 36 -36.68 4.55 30.22
C GLU A 36 -37.23 3.19 30.68
N PHE A 37 -38.01 3.19 31.76
CA PHE A 37 -38.58 1.99 32.37
C PHE A 37 -40.09 2.15 32.52
N HIS A 38 -40.83 1.15 32.09
CA HIS A 38 -42.29 1.12 32.11
C HIS A 38 -42.74 -0.11 32.89
N GLY A 39 -43.61 0.08 33.87
CA GLY A 39 -44.24 -1.00 34.64
C GLY A 39 -45.71 -1.07 34.34
N VAL A 40 -46.21 -2.26 34.02
CA VAL A 40 -47.64 -2.52 33.86
C VAL A 40 -48.05 -3.60 34.85
N GLU A 41 -49.04 -3.29 35.66
CA GLU A 41 -49.63 -4.25 36.58
C GLU A 41 -50.56 -5.20 35.82
N VAL A 42 -50.32 -6.50 35.98
CA VAL A 42 -51.05 -7.56 35.28
C VAL A 42 -51.58 -8.56 36.30
N ASN A 43 -52.88 -8.77 36.29
CA ASN A 43 -53.54 -9.78 37.10
C ASN A 43 -53.93 -10.98 36.21
N ASP A 44 -52.93 -11.81 35.92
CA ASP A 44 -53.05 -12.89 34.92
C ASP A 44 -53.78 -14.15 35.45
N GLN A 45 -54.10 -14.25 36.75
CA GLN A 45 -54.68 -15.48 37.33
C GLN A 45 -55.88 -15.20 38.24
N HIS A 46 -56.97 -15.97 38.04
CA HIS A 46 -58.13 -15.98 38.94
C HIS A 46 -57.68 -16.46 40.33
N GLY A 47 -57.43 -15.52 41.24
CA GLY A 47 -56.93 -15.77 42.59
C GLY A 47 -55.40 -15.79 42.73
N GLY A 48 -54.63 -15.36 41.72
CA GLY A 48 -53.17 -15.29 41.78
C GLY A 48 -52.63 -14.01 42.39
N GLU A 49 -51.35 -14.05 42.79
CA GLU A 49 -50.62 -12.87 43.23
C GLU A 49 -50.44 -11.87 42.08
N LEU A 50 -50.57 -10.60 42.42
CA LEU A 50 -50.52 -9.46 41.53
C LEU A 50 -49.08 -9.27 41.04
N GLN A 51 -48.88 -9.24 39.72
CA GLN A 51 -47.55 -9.18 39.09
C GLN A 51 -47.35 -7.91 38.28
N TRP A 52 -46.10 -7.45 38.21
CA TRP A 52 -45.65 -6.34 37.38
C TRP A 52 -44.89 -6.87 36.17
N VAL A 53 -45.25 -6.42 34.98
CA VAL A 53 -44.41 -6.54 33.79
C VAL A 53 -43.60 -5.25 33.67
N ILE A 54 -42.29 -5.34 33.85
CA ILE A 54 -41.37 -4.21 33.67
C ILE A 54 -40.73 -4.34 32.30
N THR A 55 -40.81 -3.26 31.52
CA THR A 55 -40.16 -3.11 30.22
C THR A 55 -39.16 -1.98 30.30
N ALA A 56 -37.92 -2.24 29.88
CA ALA A 56 -36.85 -1.27 29.81
C ALA A 56 -36.50 -0.96 28.36
N ASP A 57 -36.28 0.32 28.09
CA ASP A 57 -35.87 0.87 26.81
C ASP A 57 -34.55 1.62 26.96
N LEU A 58 -33.48 0.99 26.49
CA LEU A 58 -32.14 1.59 26.44
C LEU A 58 -31.92 2.07 25.02
N ARG A 59 -32.12 3.36 24.80
CA ARG A 59 -31.84 3.96 23.49
C ARG A 59 -30.34 3.95 23.24
N GLY A 60 -29.96 3.52 22.04
CA GLY A 60 -28.58 3.63 21.59
C GLY A 60 -28.20 5.06 21.22
N LYS A 61 -26.91 5.26 20.95
CA LYS A 61 -26.34 6.53 20.51
C LYS A 61 -26.69 6.78 19.05
N VAL A 62 -27.31 7.94 18.79
CA VAL A 62 -27.73 8.37 17.45
C VAL A 62 -26.55 8.88 16.63
N GLU A 63 -25.53 9.44 17.30
CA GLU A 63 -24.32 9.96 16.65
C GLU A 63 -23.23 8.88 16.51
N PRO A 64 -22.44 8.88 15.42
CA PRO A 64 -21.33 7.95 15.23
C PRO A 64 -20.29 8.01 16.38
N PRO A 65 -19.74 6.88 16.82
CA PRO A 65 -20.17 5.51 16.51
C PRO A 65 -21.55 5.21 17.11
N THR A 66 -22.49 4.78 16.27
CA THR A 66 -23.88 4.51 16.67
C THR A 66 -23.96 3.22 17.48
N SER A 67 -24.78 3.19 18.52
CA SER A 67 -25.10 1.95 19.25
C SER A 67 -26.56 1.55 19.02
N GLU A 68 -26.83 0.24 19.08
CA GLU A 68 -28.17 -0.31 18.88
C GLU A 68 -29.04 -0.08 20.12
N ARG A 69 -30.35 0.13 19.90
CA ARG A 69 -31.36 0.19 20.96
C ARG A 69 -31.58 -1.21 21.54
N ILE A 70 -31.63 -1.29 22.87
CA ILE A 70 -31.86 -2.53 23.61
C ILE A 70 -33.22 -2.44 24.30
N LEU A 71 -34.10 -3.39 24.00
CA LEU A 71 -35.41 -3.54 24.63
C LEU A 71 -35.46 -4.88 25.35
N PHE A 72 -35.94 -4.87 26.59
CA PHE A 72 -36.18 -6.10 27.34
C PHE A 72 -37.32 -5.94 28.34
N SER A 73 -37.93 -7.06 28.70
CA SER A 73 -39.03 -7.09 29.67
C SER A 73 -38.98 -8.35 30.53
N PHE A 74 -39.44 -8.25 31.76
CA PHE A 74 -39.57 -9.37 32.68
C PHE A 74 -40.71 -9.15 33.68
N ARG A 75 -41.04 -10.19 34.44
CA ARG A 75 -42.10 -10.17 35.45
C ARG A 75 -41.50 -10.11 36.85
N GLU A 76 -42.12 -9.35 37.74
CA GLU A 76 -41.74 -9.25 39.15
C GLU A 76 -42.98 -9.07 40.05
N SER A 77 -42.88 -9.41 41.33
CA SER A 77 -43.99 -9.26 42.29
C SER A 77 -44.23 -7.81 42.71
N SER A 78 -43.22 -6.95 42.56
CA SER A 78 -43.22 -5.57 43.01
C SER A 78 -42.60 -4.64 41.96
N TRP A 79 -43.14 -3.44 41.85
CA TRP A 79 -42.57 -2.38 41.03
C TRP A 79 -41.13 -2.03 41.44
N MET A 80 -40.85 -1.92 42.74
CA MET A 80 -39.53 -1.48 43.22
C MET A 80 -38.46 -2.53 42.98
N ASP A 81 -38.76 -3.79 43.26
CA ASP A 81 -37.85 -4.91 42.99
C ASP A 81 -37.63 -5.07 41.48
N GLY A 82 -38.71 -4.91 40.71
CA GLY A 82 -38.68 -4.91 39.27
C GLY A 82 -37.81 -3.80 38.70
N LEU A 83 -37.95 -2.58 39.21
CA LEU A 83 -37.14 -1.44 38.79
C LEU A 83 -35.66 -1.63 39.13
N ALA A 84 -35.34 -2.07 40.36
CA ALA A 84 -33.95 -2.34 40.76
C ALA A 84 -33.29 -3.41 39.86
N ARG A 85 -34.02 -4.48 39.56
CA ARG A 85 -33.56 -5.52 38.64
C ARG A 85 -33.41 -5.00 37.21
N ALA A 86 -34.29 -4.11 36.77
CA ALA A 86 -34.23 -3.51 35.44
C ALA A 86 -32.99 -2.61 35.30
N LEU A 87 -32.68 -1.82 36.34
CA LEU A 87 -31.48 -0.99 36.41
C LEU A 87 -30.20 -1.85 36.35
N GLN A 88 -30.14 -2.93 37.13
CA GLN A 88 -29.01 -3.85 37.11
C GLN A 88 -28.82 -4.54 35.75
N GLU A 89 -29.91 -5.02 35.16
CA GLU A 89 -29.87 -5.66 33.83
C GLU A 89 -29.47 -4.65 32.74
N ALA A 90 -29.94 -3.40 32.84
CA ALA A 90 -29.56 -2.33 31.93
C ALA A 90 -28.06 -2.05 31.97
N LEU A 91 -27.48 -1.97 33.18
CA LEU A 91 -26.03 -1.85 33.37
C LEU A 91 -25.27 -2.98 32.68
N ALA A 92 -25.66 -4.23 32.95
CA ALA A 92 -24.98 -5.40 32.40
C ALA A 92 -25.00 -5.40 30.86
N ARG A 93 -26.14 -5.04 30.25
CA ARG A 93 -26.29 -5.00 28.79
C ARG A 93 -25.48 -3.89 28.14
N LEU A 94 -25.50 -2.69 28.71
CA LEU A 94 -24.70 -1.56 28.21
C LEU A 94 -23.19 -1.85 28.29
N CYS A 95 -22.73 -2.43 29.40
CA CYS A 95 -21.35 -2.89 29.53
C CYS A 95 -20.98 -3.93 28.46
N GLY A 96 -21.84 -4.93 28.23
CA GLY A 96 -21.60 -5.96 27.21
C GLY A 96 -21.50 -5.39 25.79
N GLN A 97 -22.35 -4.43 25.44
CA GLN A 97 -22.33 -3.79 24.12
C GLN A 97 -21.04 -3.00 23.87
N ASN A 98 -20.51 -2.30 24.89
CA ASN A 98 -19.25 -1.55 24.78
C ASN A 98 -18.06 -2.47 24.50
N VAL A 99 -17.96 -3.62 25.18
CA VAL A 99 -16.87 -4.59 24.98
C VAL A 99 -16.87 -5.12 23.55
N VAL A 100 -18.04 -5.41 22.97
CA VAL A 100 -18.14 -5.90 21.59
C VAL A 100 -17.74 -4.82 20.58
N ALA A 101 -18.18 -3.58 20.79
CA ALA A 101 -17.86 -2.46 19.88
C ALA A 101 -16.35 -2.16 19.88
N THR A 102 -15.74 -2.03 21.06
CA THR A 102 -14.30 -1.76 21.21
C THR A 102 -13.45 -2.89 20.63
N GLN A 103 -13.83 -4.16 20.84
CA GLN A 103 -13.13 -5.29 20.24
C GLN A 103 -13.17 -5.26 18.71
N LYS A 104 -14.34 -4.95 18.13
CA LYS A 104 -14.49 -4.82 16.67
C LYS A 104 -13.62 -3.70 16.10
N GLU A 105 -13.52 -2.55 16.78
CA GLU A 105 -12.65 -1.45 16.37
C GLU A 105 -11.17 -1.83 16.42
N LEU A 106 -10.75 -2.56 17.45
CA LEU A 106 -9.39 -3.08 17.56
C LEU A 106 -9.07 -4.06 16.43
N ASP A 107 -9.97 -4.99 16.11
CA ASP A 107 -9.77 -5.96 15.04
C ASP A 107 -9.71 -5.28 13.66
N ASN A 108 -10.55 -4.27 13.42
CA ASN A 108 -10.50 -3.44 12.21
C ASN A 108 -9.16 -2.70 12.10
N SER A 109 -8.70 -2.09 13.20
CA SER A 109 -7.43 -1.36 13.24
C SER A 109 -6.23 -2.27 12.96
N ARG A 110 -6.25 -3.48 13.53
CA ARG A 110 -5.23 -4.52 13.28
C ARG A 110 -5.25 -4.98 11.83
N GLY A 111 -6.44 -5.21 11.26
CA GLY A 111 -6.60 -5.57 9.85
C GLY A 111 -6.00 -4.52 8.91
N TYR A 112 -6.31 -3.23 9.15
CA TYR A 112 -5.76 -2.12 8.38
C TYR A 112 -4.23 -2.01 8.50
N ALA A 113 -3.69 -2.12 9.71
CA ALA A 113 -2.25 -2.09 9.94
C ALA A 113 -1.53 -3.22 9.20
N ASN A 114 -2.06 -4.44 9.25
CA ASN A 114 -1.48 -5.60 8.56
C ASN A 114 -1.52 -5.44 7.03
N GLN A 115 -2.63 -4.94 6.48
CA GLN A 115 -2.75 -4.68 5.05
C GLN A 115 -1.73 -3.62 4.58
N THR A 116 -1.57 -2.55 5.36
CA THR A 116 -0.62 -1.47 5.07
C THR A 116 0.82 -1.96 5.13
N HIS A 117 1.16 -2.77 6.15
CA HIS A 117 2.48 -3.38 6.27
C HIS A 117 2.81 -4.27 5.07
N PHE A 118 1.84 -5.08 4.63
CA PHE A 118 2.01 -5.92 3.45
C PHE A 118 2.26 -5.10 2.18
N ALA A 119 1.47 -4.04 1.95
CA ALA A 119 1.67 -3.13 0.82
C ALA A 119 3.06 -2.46 0.86
N LEU A 120 3.49 -1.98 2.04
CA LEU A 120 4.83 -1.40 2.21
C LEU A 120 5.94 -2.38 1.88
N THR A 121 5.80 -3.65 2.28
CA THR A 121 6.77 -4.70 1.97
C THR A 121 6.88 -4.93 0.46
N GLN A 122 5.74 -5.02 -0.22
CA GLN A 122 5.70 -5.16 -1.69
C GLN A 122 6.34 -3.96 -2.40
N HIS A 123 6.04 -2.74 -1.96
CA HIS A 123 6.67 -1.53 -2.50
C HIS A 123 8.19 -1.52 -2.28
N GLY A 124 8.65 -1.98 -1.10
CA GLY A 124 10.08 -2.14 -0.81
C GLY A 124 10.79 -3.12 -1.75
N GLU A 125 10.15 -4.23 -2.10
CA GLU A 125 10.66 -5.18 -3.09
C GLU A 125 10.74 -4.59 -4.50
N ALA A 126 9.69 -3.89 -4.94
CA ALA A 126 9.68 -3.22 -6.24
C ALA A 126 10.79 -2.16 -6.35
N ILE A 127 10.99 -1.34 -5.30
CA ILE A 127 12.09 -0.36 -5.26
C ILE A 127 13.45 -1.04 -5.36
N ARG A 128 13.65 -2.18 -4.67
CA ARG A 128 14.90 -2.95 -4.76
C ARG A 128 15.17 -3.45 -6.19
N MET A 129 14.14 -3.96 -6.87
CA MET A 129 14.26 -4.41 -8.26
C MET A 129 14.57 -3.24 -9.21
N LEU A 130 13.83 -2.15 -9.12
CA LEU A 130 14.07 -0.95 -9.94
C LEU A 130 15.47 -0.36 -9.74
N ASN A 131 16.00 -0.40 -8.52
CA ASN A 131 17.37 0.04 -8.25
C ASN A 131 18.43 -0.85 -8.90
N LYS A 132 18.22 -2.18 -8.91
CA LYS A 132 19.09 -3.12 -9.64
C LYS A 132 19.07 -2.83 -11.14
N ASP A 133 17.87 -2.66 -11.71
CA ASP A 133 17.69 -2.36 -13.13
C ASP A 133 18.35 -1.02 -13.50
N ARG A 134 18.16 0.02 -12.68
CA ARG A 134 18.80 1.33 -12.88
C ARG A 134 20.32 1.21 -12.88
N LYS A 135 20.90 0.41 -11.99
CA LYS A 135 22.36 0.17 -11.95
C LYS A 135 22.83 -0.55 -13.21
N SER A 136 22.11 -1.59 -13.64
CA SER A 136 22.40 -2.34 -14.87
C SER A 136 22.37 -1.43 -16.10
N LEU A 137 21.32 -0.62 -16.26
CA LEU A 137 21.18 0.31 -17.38
C LEU A 137 22.29 1.37 -17.41
N ARG A 138 22.71 1.88 -16.25
CA ARG A 138 23.86 2.81 -16.16
C ARG A 138 25.15 2.16 -16.65
N LEU A 139 25.39 0.91 -16.27
CA LEU A 139 26.57 0.17 -16.72
C LEU A 139 26.53 -0.08 -18.23
N GLN A 140 25.37 -0.51 -18.76
CA GLN A 140 25.20 -0.71 -20.20
C GLN A 140 25.42 0.59 -20.98
N ARG A 141 24.91 1.71 -20.48
CA ARG A 141 25.13 3.02 -21.09
C ARG A 141 26.61 3.40 -21.09
N ALA A 142 27.31 3.25 -19.97
CA ALA A 142 28.74 3.54 -19.89
C ALA A 142 29.57 2.69 -20.89
N LYS A 143 29.23 1.41 -21.05
CA LYS A 143 29.86 0.54 -22.08
C LYS A 143 29.63 1.08 -23.50
N LYS A 144 28.39 1.45 -23.83
CA LYS A 144 28.05 2.00 -25.15
C LYS A 144 28.75 3.34 -25.40
N ASP A 145 28.80 4.21 -24.40
CA ASP A 145 29.47 5.51 -24.48
C ASP A 145 30.99 5.33 -24.75
N ALA A 146 31.63 4.37 -24.08
CA ALA A 146 33.04 4.04 -24.34
C ALA A 146 33.28 3.54 -25.78
N THR A 147 32.39 2.69 -26.30
CA THR A 147 32.45 2.23 -27.70
C THR A 147 32.28 3.39 -28.68
N ILE A 148 31.35 4.30 -28.43
CA ILE A 148 31.13 5.49 -29.26
C ILE A 148 32.39 6.35 -29.31
N VAL A 149 33.03 6.60 -28.16
CA VAL A 149 34.29 7.37 -28.09
C VAL A 149 35.37 6.71 -28.93
N ARG A 150 35.54 5.39 -28.81
CA ARG A 150 36.53 4.63 -29.58
C ARG A 150 36.27 4.71 -31.09
N LEU A 151 35.02 4.55 -31.51
CA LEU A 151 34.65 4.62 -32.93
C LEU A 151 34.87 6.02 -33.49
N ARG A 152 34.52 7.08 -32.74
CA ARG A 152 34.80 8.46 -33.14
C ARG A 152 36.30 8.73 -33.33
N ALA A 153 37.15 8.21 -32.44
CA ALA A 153 38.59 8.33 -32.59
C ALA A 153 39.11 7.61 -33.85
N LYS A 154 38.57 6.42 -34.17
CA LYS A 154 38.91 5.71 -35.41
C LYS A 154 38.48 6.47 -36.65
N ILE A 155 37.27 7.03 -36.66
CA ILE A 155 36.77 7.84 -37.78
C ILE A 155 37.69 9.04 -38.00
N ALA A 156 38.04 9.80 -36.95
CA ALA A 156 38.94 10.95 -37.07
C ALA A 156 40.34 10.55 -37.61
N ALA A 157 40.87 9.40 -37.20
CA ALA A 157 42.15 8.90 -37.72
C ALA A 157 42.06 8.51 -39.21
N LEU A 158 40.94 7.90 -39.62
CA LEU A 158 40.69 7.57 -41.02
C LEU A 158 40.51 8.83 -41.87
N GLU A 159 39.77 9.82 -41.39
CA GLU A 159 39.60 11.12 -42.06
C GLU A 159 40.96 11.81 -42.32
N ILE A 160 41.89 11.76 -41.37
CA ILE A 160 43.25 12.29 -41.56
C ILE A 160 44.01 11.50 -42.65
N THR A 161 43.91 10.17 -42.62
CA THR A 161 44.58 9.30 -43.60
C THR A 161 44.04 9.54 -45.01
N VAL A 162 42.71 9.60 -45.17
CA VAL A 162 42.05 9.88 -46.45
C VAL A 162 42.48 11.24 -46.96
N LYS A 163 42.46 12.27 -46.12
CA LYS A 163 42.91 13.61 -46.53
C LYS A 163 44.37 13.61 -46.99
N ALA A 164 45.26 12.91 -46.28
CA ALA A 164 46.66 12.80 -46.68
C ALA A 164 46.81 12.10 -48.04
N GLN A 165 46.01 11.06 -48.31
CA GLN A 165 45.97 10.39 -49.61
C GLN A 165 45.41 11.29 -50.71
N GLU A 166 44.34 12.05 -50.44
CA GLU A 166 43.77 13.03 -51.38
C GLU A 166 44.77 14.15 -51.72
N ASP A 167 45.51 14.65 -50.72
CA ASP A 167 46.55 15.67 -50.92
C ASP A 167 47.72 15.10 -51.75
N GLN A 168 48.15 13.85 -51.50
CA GLN A 168 49.16 13.16 -52.31
C GLN A 168 48.72 12.97 -53.78
N LEU A 169 47.48 12.57 -54.02
CA LEU A 169 46.95 12.42 -55.38
C LEU A 169 46.93 13.76 -56.12
N ARG A 170 46.55 14.84 -55.43
CA ARG A 170 46.55 16.19 -56.01
C ARG A 170 47.97 16.64 -56.38
N GLU A 171 48.96 16.39 -55.53
CA GLU A 171 50.37 16.70 -55.84
C GLU A 171 50.86 15.94 -57.08
N ILE A 172 50.50 14.66 -57.22
CA ILE A 172 50.85 13.87 -58.41
C ILE A 172 50.14 14.41 -59.67
N GLU A 173 48.86 14.75 -59.58
CA GLU A 173 48.11 15.35 -60.70
C GLU A 173 48.71 16.70 -61.16
N ASP A 174 49.18 17.51 -60.21
CA ASP A 174 49.79 18.81 -60.47
C ASP A 174 51.24 18.70 -61.01
N ASP A 175 52.04 17.73 -60.53
CA ASP A 175 53.44 17.51 -60.94
C ASP A 175 53.56 16.80 -62.31
N ASP A 176 52.67 15.85 -62.63
CA ASP A 176 52.64 15.18 -63.94
C ASP A 176 51.85 15.94 -65.02
N GLY A 177 51.38 17.17 -64.71
CA GLY A 177 50.78 18.07 -65.68
C GLY A 177 49.46 17.56 -66.27
N GLY A 178 48.61 16.92 -65.46
CA GLY A 178 47.31 16.41 -65.88
C GLY A 178 47.41 15.42 -67.04
N ILE A 179 47.98 14.23 -66.78
CA ILE A 179 47.90 13.12 -67.74
C ILE A 179 46.43 12.65 -67.78
N ASP A 180 45.74 13.04 -68.85
CA ASP A 180 44.41 12.55 -69.19
C ASP A 180 44.44 11.02 -69.36
N LEU A 181 43.96 10.28 -68.36
CA LEU A 181 43.84 8.82 -68.42
C LEU A 181 42.63 8.36 -69.26
N GLN A 182 41.93 9.25 -69.98
CA GLN A 182 41.01 8.84 -71.07
C GLN A 182 41.76 8.69 -72.39
N GLY A 183 42.59 7.65 -72.53
CA GLY A 183 43.12 7.33 -73.84
C GLY A 183 44.31 6.38 -73.87
N GLY A 184 44.08 5.09 -73.58
CA GLY A 184 45.09 4.06 -73.83
C GLY A 184 44.47 2.68 -73.73
N GLY A 185 44.51 1.91 -74.82
CA GLY A 185 43.74 0.70 -75.01
C GLY A 185 44.04 -0.46 -74.05
N ALA A 186 42.96 -1.19 -73.75
CA ALA A 186 42.88 -2.64 -73.56
C ALA A 186 44.06 -3.34 -72.85
N PHE A 187 43.87 -3.61 -71.56
CA PHE A 187 44.26 -4.86 -70.93
C PHE A 187 43.08 -5.37 -70.08
N LEU A 188 42.05 -5.85 -70.77
CA LEU A 188 41.16 -6.86 -70.19
C LEU A 188 41.93 -8.17 -70.28
N SER A 189 42.69 -8.52 -69.24
CA SER A 189 43.00 -9.91 -68.97
C SER A 189 41.83 -10.46 -68.18
N ASP A 190 41.03 -11.31 -68.83
CA ASP A 190 40.23 -12.34 -68.16
C ASP A 190 41.14 -13.04 -67.14
N ASP A 191 40.88 -12.84 -65.85
CA ASP A 191 41.16 -13.83 -64.82
C ASP A 191 40.00 -13.79 -63.83
N ASP A 192 39.05 -14.65 -64.18
CA ASP A 192 37.80 -15.01 -63.54
C ASP A 192 38.07 -15.87 -62.29
N ASP A 193 38.74 -15.30 -61.27
CA ASP A 193 39.12 -16.02 -60.05
C ASP A 193 38.38 -15.50 -58.80
N PHE A 194 37.12 -15.07 -58.95
CA PHE A 194 36.27 -14.73 -57.81
C PHE A 194 35.50 -15.97 -57.35
N GLU A 195 36.12 -16.79 -56.49
CA GLU A 195 35.37 -17.77 -55.69
C GLU A 195 34.54 -17.00 -54.66
N GLU A 196 33.21 -16.97 -54.87
CA GLU A 196 32.23 -16.61 -53.84
C GLU A 196 32.28 -17.68 -52.74
N ASP A 197 33.11 -17.46 -51.72
CA ASP A 197 32.95 -18.16 -50.45
C ASP A 197 31.70 -17.61 -49.76
N GLU A 198 30.65 -18.39 -49.96
CA GLU A 198 29.33 -18.35 -49.35
C GLU A 198 29.43 -18.06 -47.84
N PHE A 199 28.71 -17.03 -47.41
CA PHE A 199 28.42 -16.72 -46.02
C PHE A 199 28.03 -18.00 -45.25
N THR A 200 28.89 -18.47 -44.36
CA THR A 200 28.46 -19.23 -43.18
C THR A 200 28.58 -18.34 -41.96
N GLU A 201 27.40 -17.87 -41.55
CA GLU A 201 27.11 -17.34 -40.23
C GLU A 201 27.76 -18.19 -39.14
N GLU A 202 28.59 -17.56 -38.30
CA GLU A 202 28.71 -17.80 -36.85
C GLU A 202 29.83 -16.88 -36.32
N GLU A 203 29.56 -15.57 -36.24
CA GLU A 203 30.29 -14.76 -35.26
C GLU A 203 29.79 -15.21 -33.88
N ASP A 204 30.55 -16.14 -33.30
CA ASP A 204 30.39 -16.72 -31.98
C ASP A 204 29.93 -15.67 -30.94
N TYR A 205 28.67 -15.81 -30.55
CA TYR A 205 28.15 -15.30 -29.29
C TYR A 205 28.79 -16.08 -28.13
N GLU A 206 30.07 -15.86 -27.83
CA GLU A 206 30.71 -16.42 -26.64
C GLU A 206 31.24 -15.32 -25.71
N PHE A 207 30.33 -14.90 -24.82
CA PHE A 207 30.54 -15.05 -23.39
C PHE A 207 31.99 -14.87 -22.88
N LEU A 208 32.34 -13.62 -22.52
CA LEU A 208 33.34 -13.39 -21.47
C LEU A 208 32.61 -13.06 -20.17
N GLU A 209 32.08 -14.10 -19.52
CA GLU A 209 32.16 -14.15 -18.06
C GLU A 209 33.61 -14.38 -17.64
N ALA A 210 33.91 -13.87 -16.44
CA ALA A 210 35.14 -14.07 -15.67
C ALA A 210 36.39 -13.33 -16.15
N ALA A 211 36.48 -12.07 -15.72
CA ALA A 211 37.59 -11.71 -14.84
C ALA A 211 37.01 -10.95 -13.64
N GLU A 212 36.75 -11.73 -12.59
CA GLU A 212 36.89 -11.27 -11.21
C GLU A 212 38.24 -10.54 -11.06
N ASP A 213 38.28 -9.59 -10.14
CA ASP A 213 39.43 -8.73 -9.77
C ASP A 213 39.60 -7.41 -10.52
N GLY A 214 38.94 -6.40 -9.93
CA GLY A 214 39.22 -4.99 -10.12
C GLY A 214 38.59 -4.18 -8.99
N ILE A 215 38.90 -4.53 -7.73
CA ILE A 215 38.70 -3.62 -6.61
C ILE A 215 39.48 -2.36 -6.96
N ILE A 216 38.78 -1.27 -7.27
CA ILE A 216 39.36 0.07 -7.16
C ILE A 216 39.06 0.50 -5.72
N PRO A 217 40.07 0.59 -4.82
CA PRO A 217 39.88 1.27 -3.56
C PRO A 217 39.63 2.73 -3.89
N ILE A 218 38.45 3.23 -3.55
CA ILE A 218 38.25 4.67 -3.46
C ILE A 218 38.78 5.03 -2.07
N ASP A 219 40.00 5.54 -2.01
CA ASP A 219 40.51 6.24 -0.84
C ASP A 219 39.60 7.45 -0.60
N VAL A 220 38.79 7.39 0.45
CA VAL A 220 38.01 8.51 0.95
C VAL A 220 38.74 9.06 2.17
N ASP A 221 39.81 9.81 1.92
CA ASP A 221 40.31 10.78 2.89
C ASP A 221 39.54 12.09 2.68
N VAL A 222 38.52 12.31 3.50
CA VAL A 222 38.06 13.66 3.81
C VAL A 222 37.87 13.73 5.31
N ASP A 223 38.95 14.09 5.99
CA ASP A 223 38.93 14.66 7.32
C ASP A 223 37.99 15.87 7.31
N VAL A 224 36.94 15.79 8.12
CA VAL A 224 36.13 16.94 8.50
C VAL A 224 36.71 17.45 9.81
N GLU A 225 37.58 18.46 9.72
CA GLU A 225 37.90 19.31 10.87
C GLU A 225 37.27 20.70 10.68
N GLU A 226 36.46 21.03 11.70
CA GLU A 226 35.84 22.30 12.14
C GLU A 226 34.88 23.08 11.20
#